data_AF-A0A0L1IYI7-F1
#
_entry.id   AF-A0A0L1IYI7-F1
#
_cell.length_a   1.000
_cell.length_b   1.000
_cell.length_c   1.000
_cell.angle_alpha   90.00
_cell.angle_beta   90.00
_cell.angle_gamma   90.00
#
_symmetry.space_group_name_H-M   'P 1'
#
loop_
_entity.id
_entity.type
_entity.pdbx_description
1 polymer ?
#
loop_
_entity_poly.entity_id
_entity_poly.type
_entity_poly.pdbx_seq_one_letter_code
_entity_poly.pdbx_strand_id
1 'polypeptide(L)'
;MKEVLIHLPLRPSISVQETRFANTSGNNTSFQRLLHACDPSKSGASSTCSPAFGHLFNRIKEEFHSSRASVKEELARSSRTLALSLDVWTSENQIPIMGIIGHWISPEFDKRDELPEFTEINGPHSGENLADVVLNMLDELAIAPKLLTITGDNAGNNGTLYDSLHDQLRKKYNNDDGYFRIRPLIRFRGRRSSFPALPISSI
;
A
#
# COMPACT_ATOMS: atom_id res chain seq x y z
N MET A 1 48.75 -21.34 7.62
CA MET A 1 48.20 -21.70 6.31
C MET A 1 47.09 -20.71 5.98
N LYS A 2 47.32 -19.90 4.95
CA LYS A 2 46.39 -19.24 3.99
C LYS A 2 44.95 -19.00 4.50
N GLU A 3 44.53 -17.76 4.78
CA GLU A 3 43.95 -16.80 3.81
C GLU A 3 43.08 -17.45 2.72
N VAL A 4 41.77 -17.18 2.75
CA VAL A 4 41.12 -16.34 1.73
C VAL A 4 40.05 -15.49 2.42
N LEU A 5 40.40 -14.22 2.58
CA LEU A 5 39.51 -13.09 2.72
C LEU A 5 38.68 -13.00 1.43
N ILE A 6 37.35 -13.02 1.51
CA ILE A 6 36.52 -12.35 0.50
C ILE A 6 35.82 -11.21 1.22
N HIS A 7 36.58 -10.14 1.38
CA HIS A 7 36.04 -8.82 1.60
C HIS A 7 35.55 -8.27 0.26
N LEU A 8 34.41 -7.56 0.32
CA LEU A 8 33.90 -6.50 -0.57
C LEU A 8 32.70 -6.88 -1.47
N PRO A 9 31.82 -5.90 -1.81
CA PRO A 9 31.43 -4.70 -1.07
C PRO A 9 29.90 -4.44 -1.04
N LEU A 10 29.45 -3.63 -0.07
CA LEU A 10 28.37 -2.63 -0.17
C LEU A 10 27.17 -2.98 -1.08
N ARG A 11 26.09 -3.55 -0.52
CA ARG A 11 24.75 -3.42 -1.12
C ARG A 11 24.19 -2.06 -0.73
N PRO A 12 23.70 -1.23 -1.66
CA PRO A 12 23.17 0.04 -1.26
C PRO A 12 21.63 0.08 -1.39
N SER A 13 21.02 0.69 -0.36
CA SER A 13 19.73 1.42 -0.26
C SER A 13 18.40 0.81 -0.72
N ILE A 14 17.97 -0.30 -0.10
CA ILE A 14 16.53 -0.51 0.19
C ILE A 14 16.39 -0.56 1.71
N SER A 15 15.52 0.28 2.25
CA SER A 15 15.31 0.35 3.69
C SER A 15 14.76 -0.99 4.23
N VAL A 16 15.04 -1.27 5.50
CA VAL A 16 14.51 -2.46 6.18
C VAL A 16 12.98 -2.52 6.10
N GLN A 17 12.31 -1.37 6.10
CA GLN A 17 10.85 -1.27 5.98
C GLN A 17 10.34 -1.64 4.59
N GLU A 18 10.97 -1.15 3.52
CA GLU A 18 10.64 -1.55 2.14
C GLU A 18 10.80 -3.06 1.92
N THR A 19 11.86 -3.63 2.48
CA THR A 19 12.11 -5.08 2.42
C THR A 19 11.05 -5.86 3.21
N ARG A 20 10.64 -5.37 4.39
CA ARG A 20 9.58 -6.00 5.19
C ARG A 20 8.24 -5.95 4.46
N PHE A 21 7.88 -4.80 3.91
CA PHE A 21 6.64 -4.61 3.19
C PHE A 21 6.59 -5.45 1.89
N ALA A 22 7.70 -5.50 1.16
CA ALA A 22 7.89 -6.40 0.01
C ALA A 22 7.68 -7.88 0.36
N ASN A 23 8.18 -8.32 1.52
CA ASN A 23 8.01 -9.69 1.98
C ASN A 23 6.57 -9.98 2.44
N THR A 24 5.87 -8.99 3.03
CA THR A 24 4.45 -9.12 3.39
C THR A 24 3.53 -9.23 2.17
N SER A 25 3.90 -8.61 1.04
CA SER A 25 3.16 -8.75 -0.22
C SER A 25 3.24 -10.15 -0.85
N GLY A 26 4.06 -11.04 -0.29
CA GLY A 26 4.05 -12.49 -0.50
C GLY A 26 4.50 -13.00 -1.87
N ASN A 27 4.03 -12.41 -2.97
CA ASN A 27 4.20 -12.92 -4.34
C ASN A 27 4.24 -11.84 -5.43
N ASN A 28 4.10 -10.54 -5.10
CA ASN A 28 4.08 -9.49 -6.11
C ASN A 28 5.50 -9.16 -6.60
N THR A 29 6.02 -9.98 -7.51
CA THR A 29 7.38 -9.81 -8.07
C THR A 29 7.55 -8.47 -8.78
N SER A 30 6.49 -7.94 -9.38
CA SER A 30 6.45 -6.63 -10.05
C SER A 30 6.67 -5.50 -9.04
N PHE A 31 6.08 -5.59 -7.86
CA PHE A 31 6.28 -4.65 -6.76
C PHE A 31 7.71 -4.71 -6.19
N GLN A 32 8.24 -5.91 -5.96
CA GLN A 32 9.64 -6.05 -5.52
C GLN A 32 10.61 -5.44 -6.55
N ARG A 33 10.31 -5.60 -7.85
CA ARG A 33 11.06 -4.94 -8.93
C ARG A 33 10.89 -3.43 -8.92
N LEU A 34 9.70 -2.91 -8.59
CA LEU A 34 9.42 -1.47 -8.50
C LEU A 34 10.24 -0.83 -7.39
N LEU A 35 10.24 -1.43 -6.20
CA LEU A 35 11.10 -1.00 -5.08
C LEU A 35 12.59 -1.02 -5.46
N HIS A 36 13.05 -2.10 -6.10
CA HIS A 36 14.43 -2.21 -6.59
C HIS A 36 14.79 -1.24 -7.73
N ALA A 37 13.82 -0.79 -8.52
CA ALA A 37 14.02 0.19 -9.58
C ALA A 37 14.09 1.62 -9.03
N CYS A 38 13.39 1.89 -7.92
CA CYS A 38 13.41 3.18 -7.23
C CYS A 38 14.66 3.40 -6.35
N ASP A 39 15.53 2.40 -6.20
CA ASP A 39 16.80 2.47 -5.45
C ASP A 39 17.90 3.23 -6.23
N PRO A 40 18.31 4.43 -5.79
CA PRO A 40 19.23 5.28 -6.51
C PRO A 40 20.69 5.00 -6.22
N SER A 41 21.04 4.00 -5.42
CA SER A 41 22.44 3.59 -5.35
C SER A 41 22.98 3.00 -6.65
N LYS A 42 22.07 2.68 -7.58
CA LYS A 42 22.38 2.36 -8.98
C LYS A 42 22.48 3.59 -9.88
N SER A 43 22.16 4.79 -9.39
CA SER A 43 22.22 6.06 -10.12
C SER A 43 23.56 6.80 -9.99
N GLY A 44 24.58 6.18 -9.38
CA GLY A 44 25.94 6.71 -9.24
C GLY A 44 26.74 6.86 -10.55
N ALA A 45 26.10 6.82 -11.72
CA ALA A 45 26.72 7.11 -13.00
C ALA A 45 25.95 8.20 -13.72
N SER A 46 26.53 9.41 -13.74
CA SER A 46 26.40 10.46 -14.76
C SER A 46 25.13 10.41 -15.59
N SER A 47 24.11 11.21 -15.22
CA SER A 47 23.08 11.90 -16.06
C SER A 47 22.76 11.37 -17.47
N THR A 48 22.82 10.06 -17.66
CA THR A 48 22.44 9.35 -18.86
C THR A 48 21.43 8.34 -18.36
N CYS A 49 20.15 8.72 -18.44
CA CYS A 49 19.07 7.76 -18.46
C CYS A 49 19.39 6.81 -19.62
N SER A 50 20.03 5.68 -19.34
CA SER A 50 20.13 4.63 -20.34
C SER A 50 18.69 4.31 -20.74
N PRO A 51 18.34 4.28 -22.03
CA PRO A 51 16.96 4.02 -22.48
C PRO A 51 16.36 2.80 -21.77
N ALA A 52 17.19 1.80 -21.48
CA ALA A 52 16.84 0.60 -20.74
C ALA A 52 16.23 0.85 -19.34
N PHE A 53 16.69 1.86 -18.58
CA PHE A 53 16.12 2.16 -17.25
C PHE A 53 14.74 2.79 -17.37
N GLY A 54 14.58 3.79 -18.24
CA GLY A 54 13.27 4.40 -18.51
C GLY A 54 12.26 3.37 -19.04
N HIS A 55 12.70 2.49 -19.94
CA HIS A 55 11.86 1.39 -20.44
C HIS A 55 11.50 0.37 -19.35
N LEU A 56 12.44 -0.02 -18.50
CA LEU A 56 12.20 -0.96 -17.40
C LEU A 56 11.24 -0.36 -16.36
N PHE A 57 11.46 0.89 -15.96
CA PHE A 57 10.59 1.61 -15.02
C PHE A 57 9.17 1.72 -15.55
N ASN A 58 9.00 2.16 -16.81
CA ASN A 58 7.69 2.23 -17.44
C ASN A 58 7.02 0.86 -17.50
N ARG A 59 7.75 -0.19 -17.87
CA ARG A 59 7.24 -1.56 -17.90
C ARG A 59 6.78 -2.03 -16.52
N ILE A 60 7.56 -1.78 -15.48
CA ILE A 60 7.20 -2.15 -14.10
C ILE A 60 5.97 -1.36 -13.63
N LYS A 61 5.90 -0.08 -13.96
CA LYS A 61 4.74 0.78 -13.67
C LYS A 61 3.48 0.27 -14.37
N GLU A 62 3.57 -0.09 -15.65
CA GLU A 62 2.49 -0.71 -16.42
C GLU A 62 2.05 -2.05 -15.83
N GLU A 63 3.01 -2.88 -15.40
CA GLU A 63 2.75 -4.16 -14.73
C GLU A 63 2.01 -3.96 -13.40
N PHE A 64 2.42 -2.96 -12.61
CA PHE A 64 1.71 -2.58 -11.39
C PHE A 64 0.28 -2.10 -11.68
N HIS A 65 0.07 -1.22 -12.66
CA HIS A 65 -1.28 -0.77 -13.04
C HIS A 65 -2.17 -1.92 -13.53
N SER A 66 -1.60 -2.86 -14.29
CA SER A 66 -2.30 -4.07 -14.77
C SER A 66 -2.66 -5.01 -13.62
N SER A 67 -1.75 -5.19 -12.66
CA SER A 67 -1.99 -5.95 -11.43
C SER A 67 -3.09 -5.28 -10.60
N ARG A 68 -3.05 -3.96 -10.43
CA ARG A 68 -4.07 -3.17 -9.72
C ARG A 68 -5.46 -3.29 -10.35
N ALA A 69 -5.54 -3.28 -11.69
CA ALA A 69 -6.79 -3.54 -12.40
C ALA A 69 -7.31 -4.97 -12.17
N SER A 70 -6.43 -5.96 -12.16
CA SER A 70 -6.79 -7.35 -11.88
C SER A 70 -7.31 -7.52 -10.44
N VAL A 71 -6.65 -6.88 -9.46
CA VAL A 71 -7.09 -6.85 -8.06
C VAL A 71 -8.48 -6.23 -7.94
N LYS A 72 -8.77 -5.15 -8.67
CA LYS A 72 -10.10 -4.52 -8.72
C LYS A 72 -11.17 -5.49 -9.19
N GLU A 73 -10.93 -6.16 -10.32
CA GLU A 73 -11.88 -7.12 -10.90
C GLU A 73 -12.08 -8.34 -10.01
N GLU A 74 -11.00 -8.87 -9.43
CA GLU A 74 -11.06 -9.96 -8.49
C GLU A 74 -11.87 -9.56 -7.26
N LEU A 75 -11.52 -8.47 -6.58
CA LEU A 75 -12.25 -7.98 -5.42
C LEU A 75 -13.72 -7.77 -5.74
N ALA A 76 -14.06 -7.22 -6.91
CA ALA A 76 -15.44 -7.02 -7.35
C ALA A 76 -16.25 -8.33 -7.33
N ARG A 77 -15.64 -9.42 -7.80
CA ARG A 77 -16.28 -10.74 -8.00
C ARG A 77 -16.21 -11.65 -6.77
N SER A 78 -15.08 -11.61 -6.06
CA SER A 78 -14.66 -12.67 -5.14
C SER A 78 -14.97 -12.35 -3.67
N SER A 79 -15.03 -11.06 -3.31
CA SER A 79 -15.12 -10.66 -1.91
C SER A 79 -16.20 -9.63 -1.60
N ARG A 80 -16.79 -9.78 -0.42
CA ARG A 80 -17.70 -8.80 0.19
C ARG A 80 -17.03 -7.89 1.22
N THR A 81 -15.84 -8.27 1.69
CA THR A 81 -15.14 -7.59 2.79
C THR A 81 -13.65 -7.48 2.51
N LEU A 82 -13.09 -6.32 2.84
CA LEU A 82 -11.69 -6.00 2.65
C LEU A 82 -11.11 -5.45 3.95
N ALA A 83 -10.01 -6.06 4.40
CA ALA A 83 -9.17 -5.49 5.44
C ALA A 83 -7.94 -4.86 4.78
N LEU A 84 -7.48 -3.71 5.27
CA LEU A 84 -6.28 -3.06 4.77
C LEU A 84 -5.18 -3.07 5.83
N SER A 85 -3.94 -3.30 5.39
CA SER A 85 -2.74 -2.99 6.17
C SER A 85 -2.01 -1.82 5.51
N LEU A 86 -1.68 -0.79 6.29
CA LEU A 86 -1.00 0.41 5.82
C LEU A 86 0.39 0.48 6.45
N ASP A 87 1.37 0.84 5.64
CA ASP A 87 2.69 1.22 6.12
C ASP A 87 3.12 2.51 5.44
N VAL A 88 3.65 3.44 6.23
CA VAL A 88 4.10 4.75 5.76
C VAL A 88 5.53 4.93 6.22
N TRP A 89 6.42 5.14 5.26
CA TRP A 89 7.83 5.36 5.55
C TRP A 89 8.39 6.47 4.67
N THR A 90 9.52 7.01 5.11
CA THR A 90 10.32 7.91 4.29
C THR A 90 11.47 7.09 3.74
N SER A 91 11.56 6.97 2.41
CA SER A 91 12.69 6.30 1.76
C SER A 91 14.01 7.02 2.08
N GLU A 92 15.13 6.37 1.79
CA GLU A 92 16.46 6.96 2.00
C GLU A 92 16.63 8.29 1.23
N ASN A 93 15.88 8.46 0.15
CA ASN A 93 15.89 9.65 -0.70
C ASN A 93 14.99 10.78 -0.19
N GLN A 94 14.49 10.66 1.04
CA GLN A 94 13.53 11.60 1.62
C GLN A 94 12.21 11.67 0.87
N ILE A 95 11.89 10.63 0.07
CA ILE A 95 10.59 10.50 -0.59
C ILE A 95 9.65 9.75 0.36
N PRO A 96 8.54 10.36 0.80
CA PRO A 96 7.57 9.70 1.64
C PRO A 96 6.66 8.78 0.82
N ILE A 97 6.52 7.55 1.27
CA ILE A 97 5.85 6.48 0.54
C ILE A 97 4.78 5.87 1.44
N MET A 98 3.63 5.55 0.84
CA MET A 98 2.57 4.76 1.44
C MET A 98 2.41 3.45 0.67
N GLY A 99 2.53 2.34 1.38
CA GLY A 99 2.14 1.02 0.90
C GLY A 99 0.82 0.58 1.53
N ILE A 100 -0.09 0.05 0.71
CA ILE A 100 -1.37 -0.48 1.18
C ILE A 100 -1.54 -1.91 0.69
N ILE A 101 -1.66 -2.86 1.62
CA ILE A 101 -1.99 -4.26 1.33
C ILE A 101 -3.46 -4.51 1.63
N GLY A 102 -4.16 -5.10 0.67
CA GLY A 102 -5.53 -5.56 0.81
C GLY A 102 -5.57 -7.04 1.16
N HIS A 103 -6.38 -7.38 2.15
CA HIS A 103 -6.59 -8.73 2.65
C HIS A 103 -8.06 -9.13 2.50
N TRP A 104 -8.31 -10.26 1.84
CA TRP A 104 -9.65 -10.85 1.74
C TRP A 104 -9.58 -12.38 1.63
N ILE A 105 -10.74 -13.02 1.73
CA ILE A 105 -10.91 -14.45 1.49
C ILE A 105 -11.64 -14.63 0.17
N SER A 106 -11.12 -15.47 -0.73
CA SER A 106 -11.76 -15.80 -2.00
C SER A 106 -12.96 -16.76 -1.80
N PRO A 107 -13.81 -16.96 -2.82
CA PRO A 107 -14.89 -17.95 -2.78
C PRO A 107 -14.40 -19.39 -2.51
N GLU A 108 -13.16 -19.69 -2.88
CA GLU A 108 -12.48 -20.96 -2.66
C GLU A 108 -11.93 -21.11 -1.23
N PHE A 109 -12.22 -20.14 -0.34
CA PHE A 109 -11.70 -20.05 1.02
C PHE A 109 -10.19 -19.81 1.13
N ASP A 110 -9.57 -19.32 0.07
CA ASP A 110 -8.16 -18.97 0.07
C ASP A 110 -7.93 -17.53 0.55
N LYS A 111 -6.93 -17.35 1.42
CA LYS A 111 -6.48 -16.02 1.84
C LYS A 111 -5.76 -15.34 0.67
N ARG A 112 -6.16 -14.10 0.37
CA ARG A 112 -5.56 -13.24 -0.64
C ARG A 112 -4.95 -12.03 0.05
N ASP A 113 -3.67 -11.80 -0.22
CA ASP A 113 -2.88 -10.66 0.24
C ASP A 113 -2.30 -9.98 -1.01
N GLU A 114 -2.88 -8.87 -1.43
CA GLU A 114 -2.49 -8.17 -2.67
C GLU A 114 -2.22 -6.70 -2.41
N LEU A 115 -1.48 -6.04 -3.30
CA LEU A 115 -1.06 -4.65 -3.15
C LEU A 115 -1.92 -3.70 -4.02
N PRO A 116 -3.08 -3.21 -3.54
CA PRO A 116 -3.91 -2.27 -4.30
C PRO A 116 -3.27 -0.90 -4.48
N GLU A 117 -2.34 -0.49 -3.62
CA GLU A 117 -1.73 0.83 -3.71
C GLU A 117 -0.30 0.87 -3.21
N PHE A 118 0.50 1.64 -3.96
CA PHE A 118 1.86 1.97 -3.62
C PHE A 118 2.20 3.31 -4.25
N THR A 119 2.26 4.35 -3.43
CA THR A 119 2.32 5.72 -3.94
C THR A 119 3.20 6.62 -3.08
N GLU A 120 3.74 7.66 -3.70
CA GLU A 120 4.38 8.77 -3.02
C GLU A 120 3.30 9.63 -2.35
N ILE A 121 3.53 9.98 -1.09
CA ILE A 121 2.65 10.88 -0.34
C ILE A 121 3.03 12.31 -0.69
N ASN A 122 2.10 13.05 -1.28
CA ASN A 122 2.30 14.47 -1.51
C ASN A 122 1.82 15.27 -0.30
N GLY A 123 2.64 16.17 0.23
CA GLY A 123 2.28 17.05 1.35
C GLY A 123 2.57 16.46 2.74
N PRO A 124 1.97 17.01 3.82
CA PRO A 124 2.28 16.61 5.19
C PRO A 124 1.89 15.17 5.52
N HIS A 125 2.62 14.50 6.42
CA HIS A 125 2.26 13.16 6.94
C HIS A 125 1.17 13.22 8.03
N SER A 126 0.26 14.18 7.90
CA SER A 126 -0.93 14.30 8.75
C SER A 126 -1.87 13.13 8.47
N GLY A 127 -2.62 12.69 9.48
CA GLY A 127 -3.59 11.61 9.30
C GLY A 127 -4.66 11.93 8.26
N GLU A 128 -5.03 13.20 8.12
CA GLU A 128 -5.98 13.69 7.12
C GLU A 128 -5.49 13.44 5.69
N ASN A 129 -4.25 13.84 5.39
CA ASN A 129 -3.64 13.60 4.08
C ASN A 129 -3.54 12.09 3.75
N LEU A 130 -3.16 11.28 4.75
CA LEU A 130 -3.14 9.82 4.58
C LEU A 130 -4.56 9.25 4.35
N ALA A 131 -5.58 9.80 5.00
CA ALA A 131 -6.96 9.42 4.77
C ALA A 131 -7.42 9.74 3.35
N ASP A 132 -6.99 10.88 2.79
CA ASP A 132 -7.30 11.27 1.41
C ASP A 132 -6.65 10.31 0.40
N VAL A 133 -5.39 9.91 0.62
CA VAL A 133 -4.71 8.88 -0.20
C VAL A 133 -5.49 7.56 -0.18
N VAL A 134 -5.90 7.09 1.01
CA VAL A 134 -6.68 5.86 1.15
C VAL A 134 -8.06 6.00 0.48
N LEU A 135 -8.75 7.13 0.65
CA LEU A 135 -10.06 7.36 0.04
C LEU A 135 -9.98 7.36 -1.49
N ASN A 136 -9.00 8.05 -2.06
CA ASN A 136 -8.79 8.09 -3.51
C ASN A 136 -8.59 6.69 -4.08
N MET A 137 -7.75 5.87 -3.43
CA MET A 137 -7.58 4.45 -3.80
C MET A 137 -8.90 3.68 -3.75
N LEU A 138 -9.66 3.80 -2.65
CA LEU A 138 -10.93 3.10 -2.47
C LEU A 138 -11.97 3.49 -3.54
N ASP A 139 -11.95 4.75 -3.95
CA ASP A 139 -12.83 5.31 -4.97
C ASP A 139 -12.45 4.86 -6.38
N GLU A 140 -11.16 4.94 -6.73
CA GLU A 140 -10.64 4.48 -8.01
C GLU A 140 -10.91 2.99 -8.25
N LEU A 141 -10.79 2.19 -7.20
CA LEU A 141 -11.08 0.76 -7.24
C LEU A 141 -12.57 0.45 -7.03
N ALA A 142 -13.40 1.42 -6.67
CA ALA A 142 -14.82 1.24 -6.35
C ALA A 142 -15.07 0.17 -5.27
N ILE A 143 -14.19 0.11 -4.26
CA ILE A 143 -14.21 -0.90 -3.18
C ILE A 143 -14.51 -0.32 -1.80
N ALA A 144 -14.73 0.99 -1.67
CA ALA A 144 -15.07 1.65 -0.40
C ALA A 144 -16.16 0.92 0.43
N PRO A 145 -17.29 0.44 -0.14
CA PRO A 145 -18.31 -0.26 0.65
C PRO A 145 -17.87 -1.62 1.21
N LYS A 146 -16.78 -2.19 0.69
CA LYS A 146 -16.21 -3.46 1.14
C LYS A 146 -15.26 -3.28 2.32
N LEU A 147 -14.78 -2.05 2.57
CA LEU A 147 -13.83 -1.77 3.63
C LEU A 147 -14.43 -2.12 5.00
N LEU A 148 -13.76 -3.03 5.71
CA LEU A 148 -14.14 -3.49 7.03
C LEU A 148 -13.23 -2.91 8.12
N THR A 149 -11.93 -3.00 7.92
CA THR A 149 -10.91 -2.65 8.93
C THR A 149 -9.65 -2.12 8.26
N ILE A 150 -8.92 -1.29 9.00
CA ILE A 150 -7.59 -0.82 8.63
C ILE A 150 -6.64 -1.06 9.79
N THR A 151 -5.47 -1.60 9.49
CA THR A 151 -4.38 -1.81 10.44
C THR A 151 -3.17 -1.02 9.96
N GLY A 152 -2.76 -0.01 10.70
CA GLY A 152 -1.48 0.67 10.51
C GLY A 152 -0.45 0.23 11.54
N ASP A 153 0.80 0.65 11.35
CA ASP A 153 1.80 0.60 12.42
C ASP A 153 1.41 1.49 13.62
N ASN A 154 2.22 1.58 14.67
CA ASN A 154 1.89 2.40 15.84
C ASN A 154 2.32 3.88 15.66
N ALA A 155 2.10 4.46 14.48
CA ALA A 155 2.37 5.87 14.23
C ALA A 155 1.29 6.77 14.87
N GLY A 156 1.73 7.88 15.47
CA GLY A 156 0.83 8.78 16.22
C GLY A 156 -0.27 9.44 15.38
N ASN A 157 -0.14 9.44 14.06
CA ASN A 157 -1.11 10.00 13.11
C ASN A 157 -2.22 9.01 12.71
N ASN A 158 -2.08 7.71 12.98
CA ASN A 158 -3.04 6.69 12.54
C ASN A 158 -4.43 6.88 13.15
N GLY A 159 -4.52 7.37 14.39
CA GLY A 159 -5.81 7.72 15.00
C GLY A 159 -6.58 8.77 14.21
N THR A 160 -5.88 9.82 13.76
CA THR A 160 -6.45 10.90 12.94
C THR A 160 -6.82 10.41 11.54
N LEU A 161 -6.02 9.52 10.95
CA LEU A 161 -6.33 8.86 9.68
C LEU A 161 -7.66 8.12 9.75
N TYR A 162 -7.84 7.27 10.76
CA TYR A 162 -9.06 6.47 10.88
C TYR A 162 -10.31 7.33 11.04
N ASP A 163 -10.23 8.38 11.86
CA ASP A 163 -11.37 9.27 12.11
C ASP A 163 -11.71 10.10 10.86
N SER A 164 -10.69 10.70 10.22
CA SER A 164 -10.87 11.48 8.99
C SER A 164 -11.50 10.62 7.89
N LEU A 165 -10.94 9.44 7.63
CA LEU A 165 -11.46 8.53 6.61
C LEU A 165 -12.91 8.11 6.88
N HIS A 166 -13.22 7.79 8.15
CA HIS A 166 -14.58 7.44 8.53
C HIS A 166 -15.56 8.59 8.28
N ASP A 167 -15.20 9.81 8.65
CA ASP A 167 -16.05 10.98 8.45
C ASP A 167 -16.26 11.30 6.97
N GLN A 168 -15.23 11.14 6.13
CA GLN A 168 -15.32 11.31 4.68
C GLN A 168 -16.24 10.26 4.05
N LEU A 169 -16.05 8.97 4.37
CA LEU A 169 -16.92 7.89 3.90
C LEU A 169 -18.37 8.11 4.38
N ARG A 170 -18.56 8.50 5.63
CA ARG A 170 -19.89 8.77 6.19
C ARG A 170 -20.60 9.90 5.43
N LYS A 171 -19.91 11.01 5.17
CA LYS A 171 -20.46 12.14 4.38
C LYS A 171 -20.81 11.71 2.97
N LYS A 172 -19.93 10.95 2.32
CA LYS A 172 -20.11 10.51 0.93
C LYS A 172 -21.31 9.59 0.73
N TYR A 173 -21.51 8.62 1.64
CA TYR A 173 -22.54 7.59 1.48
C TYR A 173 -23.87 7.89 2.20
N ASN A 174 -23.92 8.89 3.09
CA ASN A 174 -25.16 9.28 3.77
C ASN A 174 -25.93 10.41 3.08
N ASN A 175 -25.29 11.21 2.22
CA ASN A 175 -25.86 12.43 1.64
C ASN A 175 -26.63 12.21 0.31
N ASP A 176 -27.05 10.98 -0.04
CA ASP A 176 -27.81 10.72 -1.28
C ASP A 176 -29.32 10.57 -1.00
N ASP A 177 -30.09 11.62 -1.30
CA ASP A 177 -31.55 11.75 -1.09
C ASP A 177 -32.38 10.89 -2.06
N GLY A 178 -31.75 9.96 -2.77
CA GLY A 178 -32.40 9.04 -3.71
C GLY A 178 -33.22 7.98 -2.99
N TYR A 179 -34.52 8.23 -2.81
CA TYR A 179 -35.51 7.40 -2.12
C TYR A 179 -35.66 5.92 -2.57
N PHE A 180 -34.89 5.43 -3.55
CA PHE A 180 -35.06 4.07 -4.11
C PHE A 180 -33.76 3.28 -4.39
N ARG A 181 -32.59 3.71 -3.88
CA ARG A 181 -31.35 2.91 -3.96
C ARG A 181 -31.03 2.25 -2.62
N ILE A 182 -30.86 0.92 -2.60
CA ILE A 182 -30.30 0.23 -1.44
C ILE A 182 -28.90 0.83 -1.20
N ARG A 183 -28.76 1.60 -0.12
CA ARG A 183 -27.51 2.28 0.22
C ARG A 183 -26.44 1.23 0.57
N PRO A 184 -25.23 1.32 0.00
CA PRO A 184 -24.11 0.52 0.48
C PRO A 184 -23.83 0.90 1.94
N LEU A 185 -24.00 -0.04 2.87
CA LEU A 185 -23.70 0.19 4.28
C LEU A 185 -22.18 0.21 4.47
N ILE A 186 -21.62 1.37 4.82
CA ILE A 186 -20.22 1.48 5.21
C ILE A 186 -19.99 0.72 6.51
N ARG A 187 -19.09 -0.27 6.45
CA ARG A 187 -18.79 -1.17 7.57
C ARG A 187 -17.63 -0.65 8.43
N PHE A 188 -16.72 0.10 7.84
CA PHE A 188 -15.64 0.78 8.54
C PHE A 188 -16.19 1.85 9.50
N ARG A 189 -15.76 1.83 10.76
CA ARG A 189 -16.21 2.71 11.86
C ARG A 189 -15.05 3.49 12.51
N GLY A 190 -14.07 3.90 11.71
CA GLY A 190 -12.89 4.64 12.19
C GLY A 190 -12.08 3.80 13.17
N ARG A 191 -11.66 4.38 14.30
CA ARG A 191 -10.87 3.69 15.34
C ARG A 191 -11.51 2.41 15.89
N ARG A 192 -12.84 2.27 15.82
CA ARG A 192 -13.53 1.04 16.26
C ARG A 192 -13.33 -0.13 15.29
N SER A 193 -12.91 0.18 14.08
CA SER A 193 -12.55 -0.75 13.01
C SER A 193 -11.03 -0.73 12.75
N SER A 194 -10.22 -0.27 13.71
CA SER A 194 -8.77 -0.43 13.64
C SER A 194 -8.31 -1.44 14.68
N PHE A 195 -7.48 -2.38 14.26
CA PHE A 195 -6.76 -3.22 15.22
C PHE A 195 -5.41 -2.57 15.53
N PRO A 196 -5.04 -2.42 16.82
CA PRO A 196 -3.68 -2.02 17.15
C PRO A 196 -2.72 -3.08 16.61
N ALA A 197 -1.63 -2.65 15.98
CA ALA A 197 -0.53 -3.55 15.68
C ALA A 197 -0.14 -4.27 16.97
N LEU A 198 -0.20 -5.59 17.00
CA LEU A 198 0.34 -6.35 18.12
C LEU A 198 1.81 -5.96 18.25
N PRO A 199 2.31 -5.65 19.46
CA PRO A 199 3.74 -5.41 19.63
C PRO A 199 4.45 -6.64 19.10
N ILE A 200 5.32 -6.45 18.11
CA ILE A 200 6.23 -7.49 17.65
C ILE A 200 7.09 -7.79 18.87
N SER A 201 6.73 -8.82 19.63
CA SER A 201 7.62 -9.40 20.62
C SER A 201 8.88 -9.80 19.85
N SER A 202 9.98 -9.15 20.21
CA SER A 202 11.31 -9.35 19.65
C SER A 202 11.59 -10.85 19.47
N ILE A 203 11.75 -11.28 18.22
CA ILE A 203 12.41 -12.54 17.87
C ILE A 203 13.64 -12.17 17.04
#